data_AF-A0A4Q8QKY6-F1
#
_entry.id   AF-A0A4Q8QKY6-F1
#
_cell.length_a   1.000
_cell.length_b   1.000
_cell.length_c   1.000
_cell.angle_alpha   90.00
_cell.angle_beta   90.00
_cell.angle_gamma   90.00
#
_symmetry.space_group_name_H-M   'P 1'
#
loop_
_entity.id
_entity.type
_entity.pdbx_description
1 polymer ?
#
loop_
_entity_poly.entity_id
_entity_poly.type
_entity_poly.pdbx_seq_one_letter_code
_entity_poly.pdbx_strand_id
1 'polypeptide(L)'
;MRRLLIASLLLLGAVPVLAAEEPSGCDKFKWPIDRERAALTAPDRAKLTSGNEFAALPASGFTLALAAPADAKLPTPPERAPKDGTFAGFTSFKNAPKAGLYTISLSSGAWLDVVQDGHFLKPKAFSGATDCDGIRKTVKFELSASAFVLQISGAKENSISIAILPSE
;
A
#
# COMPACT_ATOMS: atom_id res chain seq x y z
N MET A 1 15.84 -62.74 36.40
CA MET A 1 16.74 -62.02 35.46
C MET A 1 15.90 -61.03 34.65
N ARG A 2 16.23 -59.73 34.79
CA ARG A 2 16.13 -58.60 33.82
C ARG A 2 14.81 -58.39 33.03
N ARG A 3 14.07 -57.29 33.31
CA ARG A 3 14.20 -55.93 32.71
C ARG A 3 13.47 -55.88 31.34
N LEU A 4 12.55 -54.97 31.01
CA LEU A 4 12.59 -53.51 31.11
C LEU A 4 11.16 -52.90 31.07
N LEU A 5 10.96 -51.84 31.86
CA LEU A 5 9.92 -50.83 31.68
C LEU A 5 10.37 -49.86 30.58
N ILE A 6 9.50 -49.52 29.63
CA ILE A 6 9.74 -48.45 28.64
C ILE A 6 8.68 -47.38 28.86
N ALA A 7 9.12 -46.24 29.38
CA ALA A 7 8.36 -45.02 29.52
C ALA A 7 8.46 -44.21 28.21
N SER A 8 7.32 -43.91 27.60
CA SER A 8 7.24 -43.08 26.39
C SER A 8 7.06 -41.62 26.80
N LEU A 9 8.14 -40.83 26.73
CA LEU A 9 8.12 -39.38 26.95
C LEU A 9 7.86 -38.67 25.61
N LEU A 10 6.63 -38.16 25.43
CA LEU A 10 6.27 -37.30 24.30
C LEU A 10 6.81 -35.89 24.53
N LEU A 11 7.91 -35.54 23.86
CA LEU A 11 8.45 -34.18 23.78
C LEU A 11 7.63 -33.37 22.75
N LEU A 12 6.76 -32.46 23.24
CA LEU A 12 6.19 -31.39 22.43
C LEU A 12 7.29 -30.36 22.15
N GLY A 13 7.82 -30.35 20.92
CA GLY A 13 8.70 -29.30 20.43
C GLY A 13 7.90 -28.02 20.14
N ALA A 14 8.13 -26.96 20.91
CA ALA A 14 7.67 -25.62 20.57
C ALA A 14 8.53 -25.07 19.43
N VAL A 15 7.96 -24.93 18.22
CA VAL A 15 8.61 -24.20 17.12
C VAL A 15 8.50 -22.70 17.39
N PRO A 16 9.62 -21.96 17.47
CA PRO A 16 9.54 -20.51 17.55
C PRO A 16 9.07 -19.98 16.18
N VAL A 17 8.00 -19.18 16.19
CA VAL A 17 7.63 -18.34 15.04
C VAL A 17 8.69 -17.25 14.94
N LEU A 18 9.71 -17.47 14.10
CA LEU A 18 10.58 -16.40 13.64
C LEU A 18 9.75 -15.45 12.79
N ALA A 19 9.66 -14.19 13.21
CA ALA A 19 9.12 -13.13 12.38
C ALA A 19 9.94 -13.08 11.08
N ALA A 20 9.30 -13.35 9.94
CA ALA A 20 9.95 -13.21 8.65
C ALA A 20 10.42 -11.76 8.48
N GLU A 21 11.71 -11.57 8.24
CA GLU A 21 12.30 -10.25 7.97
C GLU A 21 11.63 -9.63 6.73
N GLU A 22 11.30 -8.33 6.80
CA GLU A 22 10.81 -7.63 5.62
C GLU A 22 11.90 -7.61 4.54
N PRO A 23 11.56 -7.78 3.24
CA PRO A 23 12.55 -7.66 2.17
C PRO A 23 13.25 -6.29 2.25
N SER A 24 14.58 -6.26 2.16
CA SER A 24 15.39 -5.03 2.28
C SER A 24 16.25 -4.83 1.03
N GLY A 25 16.22 -3.62 0.47
CA GLY A 25 16.92 -3.22 -0.74
C GLY A 25 16.02 -3.12 -1.97
N CYS A 26 16.34 -2.19 -2.89
CA CYS A 26 15.54 -1.96 -4.09
C CYS A 26 15.49 -3.15 -5.06
N ASP A 27 16.45 -4.07 -4.99
CA ASP A 27 16.50 -5.30 -5.79
C ASP A 27 15.54 -6.39 -5.28
N LYS A 28 14.90 -6.18 -4.12
CA LYS A 28 13.95 -7.15 -3.54
C LYS A 28 12.51 -6.95 -3.97
N PHE A 29 12.24 -5.96 -4.82
CA PHE A 29 10.93 -5.87 -5.45
C PHE A 29 10.73 -7.02 -6.44
N LYS A 30 9.50 -7.55 -6.51
CA LYS A 30 9.14 -8.68 -7.38
C LYS A 30 9.13 -8.32 -8.88
N TRP A 31 9.28 -7.05 -9.23
CA TRP A 31 9.33 -6.52 -10.59
C TRP A 31 10.14 -5.20 -10.62
N PRO A 32 10.58 -4.72 -11.79
CA PRO A 32 11.27 -3.43 -11.91
C PRO A 32 10.40 -2.27 -11.41
N ILE A 33 10.99 -1.34 -10.65
CA ILE A 33 10.27 -0.21 -10.03
C ILE A 33 10.80 1.17 -10.43
N ASP A 34 11.66 1.25 -11.44
CA ASP A 34 12.34 2.50 -11.80
C ASP A 34 11.35 3.59 -12.22
N ARG A 35 10.27 3.23 -12.94
CA ARG A 35 9.22 4.16 -13.36
C ARG A 35 8.43 4.70 -12.17
N GLU A 36 8.00 3.81 -11.29
CA GLU A 36 7.27 4.13 -10.08
C GLU A 36 8.11 5.02 -9.16
N ARG A 37 9.37 4.65 -8.92
CA ARG A 37 10.28 5.42 -8.08
C ARG A 37 10.58 6.78 -8.69
N ALA A 38 10.82 6.87 -9.99
CA ALA A 38 11.02 8.16 -10.66
C ALA A 38 9.79 9.08 -10.51
N ALA A 39 8.57 8.54 -10.70
CA ALA A 39 7.35 9.30 -10.49
C ALA A 39 7.18 9.75 -9.02
N LEU A 40 7.58 8.91 -8.07
CA LEU A 40 7.53 9.20 -6.63
C LEU A 40 8.62 10.16 -6.14
N THR A 41 9.70 10.36 -6.89
CA THR A 41 10.83 11.24 -6.52
C THR A 41 10.98 12.48 -7.39
N ALA A 42 10.18 12.64 -8.45
CA ALA A 42 10.16 13.81 -9.32
C ALA A 42 10.00 15.15 -8.56
N PRO A 43 10.83 16.18 -8.79
CA PRO A 43 10.86 17.38 -7.97
C PRO A 43 9.60 18.26 -8.08
N ASP A 44 8.81 18.08 -9.14
CA ASP A 44 7.64 18.86 -9.54
C ASP A 44 6.31 18.24 -9.10
N ARG A 45 6.32 17.22 -8.23
CA ARG A 45 5.10 16.60 -7.70
C ARG A 45 4.18 17.65 -7.05
N ALA A 46 2.93 17.67 -7.52
CA ALA A 46 1.89 18.47 -6.90
C ALA A 46 1.70 18.08 -5.42
N LYS A 47 1.53 19.08 -4.55
CA LYS A 47 1.20 18.87 -3.14
C LYS A 47 -0.29 19.09 -2.96
N LEU A 48 -0.98 18.09 -2.41
CA LEU A 48 -2.42 18.04 -2.28
C LEU A 48 -2.81 17.86 -0.82
N THR A 49 -4.03 18.26 -0.47
CA THR A 49 -4.65 17.90 0.81
C THR A 49 -5.58 16.71 0.63
N SER A 50 -5.82 15.96 1.71
CA SER A 50 -6.90 14.96 1.74
C SER A 50 -8.22 15.55 1.24
N GLY A 51 -8.96 14.79 0.45
CA GLY A 51 -10.19 15.23 -0.21
C GLY A 51 -9.98 15.88 -1.57
N ASN A 52 -8.74 16.01 -2.05
CA ASN A 52 -8.49 16.53 -3.39
C ASN A 52 -9.17 15.67 -4.46
N GLU A 53 -9.72 16.33 -5.48
CA GLU A 53 -10.32 15.69 -6.63
C GLU A 53 -9.48 15.93 -7.88
N PHE A 54 -9.23 14.85 -8.62
CA PHE A 54 -8.63 14.89 -9.93
C PHE A 54 -9.69 14.69 -11.01
N ALA A 55 -9.65 15.53 -12.04
CA ALA A 55 -10.46 15.30 -13.23
C ALA A 55 -10.04 13.99 -13.91
N ALA A 56 -8.75 13.73 -14.08
CA ALA A 56 -8.20 12.51 -14.67
C ALA A 56 -6.93 12.08 -13.92
N LEU A 57 -6.42 10.88 -14.21
CA LEU A 57 -5.15 10.42 -13.65
C LEU A 57 -4.02 11.43 -13.96
N PRO A 58 -3.25 11.89 -12.95
CA PRO A 58 -2.11 12.75 -13.19
C PRO A 58 -1.02 11.98 -13.94
N ALA A 59 -0.31 12.67 -14.83
CA ALA A 59 0.81 12.08 -15.59
C ALA A 59 2.05 11.81 -14.71
N SER A 60 2.14 12.48 -13.56
CA SER A 60 3.23 12.36 -12.58
C SER A 60 2.70 11.82 -11.24
N GLY A 61 3.63 11.49 -10.34
CA GLY A 61 3.28 11.32 -8.94
C GLY A 61 2.81 12.62 -8.30
N PHE A 62 2.24 12.51 -7.12
CA PHE A 62 1.81 13.63 -6.28
C PHE A 62 2.09 13.33 -4.80
N THR A 63 2.16 14.36 -3.97
CA THR A 63 2.30 14.23 -2.52
C THR A 63 0.98 14.62 -1.86
N LEU A 64 0.40 13.69 -1.09
CA LEU A 64 -0.82 13.88 -0.34
C LEU A 64 -0.49 14.20 1.11
N ALA A 65 -0.95 15.35 1.60
CA ALA A 65 -1.00 15.66 3.03
C ALA A 65 -2.12 14.84 3.69
N LEU A 66 -1.77 14.19 4.79
CA LEU A 66 -2.62 13.30 5.56
C LEU A 66 -2.99 13.96 6.90
N ALA A 67 -4.14 13.57 7.44
CA ALA A 67 -4.66 14.05 8.71
C ALA A 67 -4.78 12.90 9.72
N ALA A 68 -5.08 13.21 10.98
CA ALA A 68 -5.46 12.19 11.95
C ALA A 68 -6.68 11.40 11.43
N PRO A 69 -6.85 10.11 11.77
CA PRO A 69 -7.87 9.26 11.15
C PRO A 69 -9.30 9.79 11.31
N ALA A 70 -9.60 10.42 12.46
CA ALA A 70 -10.90 11.05 12.73
C ALA A 70 -11.15 12.30 11.86
N ASP A 71 -10.10 13.04 11.49
CA ASP A 71 -10.18 14.26 10.70
C ASP A 71 -10.08 14.00 9.19
N ALA A 72 -9.51 12.85 8.80
CA ALA A 72 -9.28 12.48 7.41
C ALA A 72 -10.57 12.29 6.60
N LYS A 73 -11.70 12.03 7.27
CA LYS A 73 -13.04 11.89 6.68
C LYS A 73 -13.05 10.96 5.45
N LEU A 74 -12.42 9.79 5.59
CA LEU A 74 -12.36 8.80 4.51
C LEU A 74 -13.79 8.46 4.02
N PRO A 75 -14.07 8.52 2.71
CA PRO A 75 -15.39 8.22 2.16
C PRO A 75 -15.91 6.83 2.50
N THR A 76 -15.01 5.86 2.69
CA THR A 76 -15.33 4.50 3.08
C THR A 76 -14.43 4.10 4.25
N PRO A 77 -14.97 3.48 5.33
CA PRO A 77 -14.15 2.98 6.43
C PRO A 77 -13.05 2.07 5.91
N PRO A 78 -11.77 2.25 6.32
CA PRO A 78 -10.67 1.48 5.74
C PRO A 78 -10.81 -0.01 6.05
N GLU A 79 -10.42 -0.88 5.12
CA GLU A 79 -10.51 -2.35 5.31
C GLU A 79 -9.66 -2.82 6.49
N ARG A 80 -8.58 -2.07 6.79
CA ARG A 80 -7.73 -2.30 7.95
C ARG A 80 -7.83 -1.14 8.92
N ALA A 81 -8.20 -1.44 10.16
CA ALA A 81 -8.22 -0.46 11.24
C ALA A 81 -6.83 0.19 11.37
N PRO A 82 -6.74 1.53 11.30
CA PRO A 82 -5.48 2.24 11.52
C PRO A 82 -5.03 2.08 12.98
N LYS A 83 -3.72 2.08 13.21
CA LYS A 83 -3.15 2.11 14.56
C LYS A 83 -3.20 3.54 15.13
N ASP A 84 -3.14 3.67 16.44
CA ASP A 84 -3.01 4.99 17.08
C ASP A 84 -1.75 5.71 16.61
N GLY A 85 -1.82 7.05 16.55
CA GLY A 85 -0.69 7.89 16.10
C GLY A 85 -0.36 7.77 14.61
N THR A 86 -1.24 7.16 13.81
CA THR A 86 -1.10 7.11 12.34
C THR A 86 -1.95 8.17 11.65
N PHE A 87 -1.71 8.36 10.35
CA PHE A 87 -2.41 9.34 9.52
C PHE A 87 -3.18 8.65 8.40
N ALA A 88 -4.19 9.36 7.89
CA ALA A 88 -5.05 8.92 6.80
C ALA A 88 -5.41 10.08 5.88
N GLY A 89 -5.84 9.75 4.67
CA GLY A 89 -6.32 10.71 3.70
C GLY A 89 -6.79 10.04 2.42
N PHE A 90 -7.44 10.79 1.54
CA PHE A 90 -7.96 10.25 0.30
C PHE A 90 -7.88 11.25 -0.85
N THR A 91 -8.01 10.73 -2.07
CA THR A 91 -8.24 11.53 -3.28
C THR A 91 -9.22 10.80 -4.19
N SER A 92 -10.01 11.57 -4.94
CA SER A 92 -10.98 11.01 -5.91
C SER A 92 -10.57 11.33 -7.34
N PHE A 93 -10.89 10.42 -8.26
CA PHE A 93 -10.63 10.55 -9.68
C PHE A 93 -11.96 10.45 -10.42
N LYS A 94 -12.41 11.55 -11.03
CA LYS A 94 -13.76 11.67 -11.60
C LYS A 94 -13.89 11.05 -12.98
N ASN A 95 -12.91 11.25 -13.85
CA ASN A 95 -12.92 10.63 -15.17
C ASN A 95 -12.38 9.21 -15.08
N ALA A 96 -13.11 8.31 -15.70
CA ALA A 96 -12.70 6.92 -15.90
C ALA A 96 -11.29 6.86 -16.53
N PRO A 97 -10.34 6.13 -15.91
CA PRO A 97 -9.11 5.79 -16.61
C PRO A 97 -9.43 4.83 -17.76
N LYS A 98 -8.47 4.60 -18.66
CA LYS A 98 -8.55 3.45 -19.56
C LYS A 98 -8.60 2.18 -18.69
N ALA A 99 -9.56 1.29 -18.93
CA ALA A 99 -9.62 0.03 -18.21
C ALA A 99 -8.32 -0.77 -18.39
N GLY A 100 -7.82 -1.37 -17.30
CA GLY A 100 -6.62 -2.18 -17.33
C GLY A 100 -5.93 -2.31 -15.97
N LEU A 101 -4.75 -2.91 -16.00
CA LEU A 101 -3.92 -3.11 -14.81
C LEU A 101 -3.07 -1.87 -14.53
N TYR A 102 -3.11 -1.37 -13.30
CA TYR A 102 -2.34 -0.21 -12.85
C TYR A 102 -1.50 -0.55 -11.62
N THR A 103 -0.28 -0.02 -11.55
CA THR A 103 0.50 0.06 -10.32
C THR A 103 0.11 1.32 -9.56
N ILE A 104 -0.20 1.15 -8.26
CA ILE A 104 -0.32 2.25 -7.31
C ILE A 104 0.82 2.10 -6.29
N SER A 105 1.70 3.08 -6.27
CA SER A 105 2.96 3.04 -5.54
C SER A 105 3.01 4.13 -4.48
N LEU A 106 3.64 3.80 -3.35
CA LEU A 106 3.70 4.63 -2.16
C LEU A 106 5.16 4.82 -1.70
N SER A 107 5.50 6.05 -1.31
CA SER A 107 6.83 6.37 -0.79
C SER A 107 7.07 5.84 0.63
N SER A 108 6.02 5.64 1.43
CA SER A 108 6.12 5.13 2.80
C SER A 108 5.09 4.03 3.08
N GLY A 109 5.18 3.43 4.27
CA GLY A 109 4.33 2.31 4.65
C GLY A 109 2.95 2.78 5.04
N ALA A 110 1.94 2.40 4.27
CA ALA A 110 0.54 2.63 4.60
C ALA A 110 -0.35 1.50 4.05
N TRP A 111 -1.56 1.42 4.60
CA TRP A 111 -2.66 0.70 3.98
C TRP A 111 -3.22 1.52 2.82
N LEU A 112 -3.68 0.81 1.79
CA LEU A 112 -4.14 1.39 0.55
C LEU A 112 -5.40 0.67 0.12
N ASP A 113 -6.49 1.42 0.05
CA ASP A 113 -7.78 0.97 -0.45
C ASP A 113 -8.09 1.69 -1.76
N VAL A 114 -8.54 0.94 -2.76
CA VAL A 114 -9.11 1.50 -3.99
C VAL A 114 -10.58 1.14 -4.01
N VAL A 115 -11.44 2.16 -4.09
CA VAL A 115 -12.89 1.99 -4.08
C VAL A 115 -13.46 2.40 -5.43
N GLN A 116 -14.11 1.48 -6.12
CA GLN A 116 -14.87 1.71 -7.35
C GLN A 116 -16.31 1.27 -7.14
N ASP A 117 -17.27 2.13 -7.51
CA ASP A 117 -18.70 1.83 -7.43
C ASP A 117 -19.13 1.33 -6.03
N GLY A 118 -18.54 1.89 -4.97
CA GLY A 118 -18.81 1.53 -3.57
C GLY A 118 -18.14 0.25 -3.08
N HIS A 119 -17.31 -0.41 -3.90
CA HIS A 119 -16.65 -1.67 -3.57
C HIS A 119 -15.14 -1.53 -3.51
N PHE A 120 -14.52 -2.17 -2.53
CA PHE A 120 -13.07 -2.32 -2.49
C PHE A 120 -12.58 -3.23 -3.62
N LEU A 121 -11.60 -2.74 -4.37
CA LEU A 121 -10.89 -3.56 -5.34
C LEU A 121 -9.90 -4.46 -4.62
N LYS A 122 -9.88 -5.74 -5.01
CA LYS A 122 -8.86 -6.68 -4.53
C LYS A 122 -7.53 -6.44 -5.26
N PRO A 123 -6.40 -6.28 -4.52
CA PRO A 123 -5.08 -6.27 -5.13
C PRO A 123 -4.84 -7.52 -5.98
N LYS A 124 -4.30 -7.36 -7.19
CA LYS A 124 -3.87 -8.45 -8.07
C LYS A 124 -2.47 -8.96 -7.72
N ALA A 125 -1.59 -8.04 -7.32
CA ALA A 125 -0.25 -8.34 -6.85
C ALA A 125 0.25 -7.20 -5.97
N PHE A 126 1.22 -7.48 -5.09
CA PHE A 126 1.93 -6.44 -4.34
C PHE A 126 3.41 -6.81 -4.19
N SER A 127 4.23 -5.77 -4.11
CA SER A 127 5.64 -5.84 -3.80
C SER A 127 6.00 -4.67 -2.89
N GLY A 128 6.97 -4.89 -2.01
CA GLY A 128 7.50 -3.86 -1.12
C GLY A 128 8.82 -4.32 -0.54
N ALA A 129 9.67 -3.35 -0.25
CA ALA A 129 10.94 -3.56 0.42
C ALA A 129 11.24 -2.35 1.32
N THR A 130 11.99 -2.58 2.39
CA THR A 130 12.64 -1.53 3.18
C THR A 130 13.95 -1.11 2.53
N ASP A 131 14.57 -0.05 3.04
CA ASP A 131 15.92 0.38 2.62
C ASP A 131 16.04 0.64 1.11
N CYS A 132 14.95 1.13 0.52
CA CYS A 132 14.87 1.60 -0.85
C CYS A 132 14.30 3.02 -0.87
N ASP A 133 15.18 4.02 -0.99
CA ASP A 133 14.78 5.41 -0.92
C ASP A 133 13.82 5.78 -2.06
N GLY A 134 12.76 6.52 -1.70
CA GLY A 134 11.75 7.01 -2.64
C GLY A 134 10.59 6.04 -2.92
N ILE A 135 10.64 4.78 -2.50
CA ILE A 135 9.54 3.83 -2.67
C ILE A 135 9.53 2.73 -1.58
N ARG A 136 8.39 2.53 -0.95
CA ARG A 136 8.20 1.46 0.06
C ARG A 136 7.38 0.29 -0.47
N LYS A 137 6.34 0.59 -1.25
CA LYS A 137 5.33 -0.39 -1.67
C LYS A 137 4.77 -0.03 -3.04
N THR A 138 4.44 -1.05 -3.82
CA THR A 138 3.69 -0.94 -5.05
C THR A 138 2.67 -2.08 -5.16
N VAL A 139 1.47 -1.77 -5.61
CA VAL A 139 0.34 -2.69 -5.65
C VAL A 139 -0.33 -2.61 -7.01
N LYS A 140 -0.63 -3.76 -7.61
CA LYS A 140 -1.35 -3.85 -8.87
C LYS A 140 -2.84 -3.96 -8.62
N PHE A 141 -3.63 -3.10 -9.25
CA PHE A 141 -5.10 -3.17 -9.27
C PHE A 141 -5.60 -3.22 -10.71
N GLU A 142 -6.65 -4.00 -10.93
CA GLU A 142 -7.42 -3.92 -12.18
C GLU A 142 -8.42 -2.77 -12.03
N LEU A 143 -8.20 -1.66 -12.73
CA LEU A 143 -9.12 -0.52 -12.74
C LEU A 143 -10.09 -0.67 -13.90
N SER A 144 -11.38 -0.59 -13.64
CA SER A 144 -12.39 -0.44 -14.69
C SER A 144 -12.39 0.99 -15.25
N ALA A 145 -13.07 1.19 -16.37
CA ALA A 145 -13.33 2.52 -16.91
C ALA A 145 -14.45 3.24 -16.11
N SER A 146 -14.24 3.44 -14.81
CA SER A 146 -15.13 4.19 -13.92
C SER A 146 -14.34 5.07 -12.94
N ALA A 147 -15.03 6.04 -12.34
CA ALA A 147 -14.48 6.87 -11.29
C ALA A 147 -14.04 6.01 -10.09
N PHE A 148 -13.03 6.46 -9.35
CA PHE A 148 -12.57 5.74 -8.18
C PHE A 148 -12.04 6.67 -7.09
N VAL A 149 -12.00 6.15 -5.87
CA VAL A 149 -11.39 6.80 -4.71
C VAL A 149 -10.18 5.99 -4.28
N LEU A 150 -9.06 6.67 -4.10
CA LEU A 150 -7.88 6.12 -3.44
C LEU A 150 -7.86 6.58 -1.99
N GLN A 151 -7.86 5.65 -1.05
CA GLN A 151 -7.77 5.94 0.37
C GLN A 151 -6.46 5.39 0.95
N ILE A 152 -5.82 6.20 1.78
CA ILE A 152 -4.62 5.85 2.52
C ILE A 152 -4.97 5.86 4.01
N SER A 153 -4.55 4.84 4.74
CA SER A 153 -4.69 4.78 6.19
C SER A 153 -3.49 4.11 6.84
N GLY A 154 -3.26 4.37 8.13
CA GLY A 154 -2.17 3.73 8.85
C GLY A 154 -0.77 4.21 8.44
N ALA A 155 -0.65 5.37 7.79
CA ALA A 155 0.64 5.98 7.46
C ALA A 155 1.32 6.51 8.74
N LYS A 156 2.63 6.34 8.86
CA LYS A 156 3.37 6.88 10.03
C LYS A 156 3.60 8.38 9.93
N GLU A 157 3.80 8.88 8.72
CA GLU A 157 4.03 10.29 8.44
C GLU A 157 2.72 10.98 8.02
N ASN A 158 2.64 12.29 8.26
CA ASN A 158 1.48 13.10 7.86
C ASN A 158 1.50 13.52 6.37
N SER A 159 2.39 12.92 5.56
CA SER A 159 2.39 13.10 4.11
C SER A 159 2.93 11.86 3.44
N ILE A 160 2.46 11.58 2.23
CA ILE A 160 2.87 10.42 1.44
C ILE A 160 2.91 10.77 -0.04
N SER A 161 3.95 10.34 -0.75
CA SER A 161 3.97 10.43 -2.21
C SER A 161 3.33 9.21 -2.83
N ILE A 162 2.53 9.44 -3.86
CA ILE A 162 1.71 8.45 -4.55
C ILE A 162 1.96 8.57 -6.05
N ALA A 163 2.10 7.44 -6.73
CA ALA A 163 2.14 7.36 -8.19
C ALA A 163 1.14 6.30 -8.67
N ILE A 164 0.40 6.63 -9.73
CA ILE A 164 -0.56 5.72 -10.38
C ILE A 164 -0.13 5.60 -11.84
N LEU A 165 0.35 4.43 -12.24
CA LEU A 165 0.86 4.19 -13.59
C LEU A 165 0.21 2.95 -14.19
N PRO A 166 -0.02 2.88 -15.51
CA PRO A 166 -0.34 1.62 -16.16
C PRO A 166 0.77 0.59 -15.87
N SER A 167 0.37 -0.60 -15.43
CA SER A 167 1.23 -1.76 -15.46
C SER A 167 1.39 -2.14 -16.93
N GLU A 168 2.64 -2.38 -17.35
CA GLU A 168 2.99 -2.78 -18.72
C GLU A 168 2.07 -3.87 -19.29
#